data_AF-Q8F0N6-F1
#
_entry.id   AF-Q8F0N6-F1
#
_cell.length_a   1.000
_cell.length_b   1.000
_cell.length_c   1.000
_cell.angle_alpha   90.00
_cell.angle_beta   90.00
_cell.angle_gamma   90.00
#
_symmetry.space_group_name_H-M   'P 1'
#
loop_
_entity.id
_entity.type
_entity.pdbx_description
1 polymer ?
#
loop_
_entity_poly.entity_id
_entity_poly.type
_entity_poly.pdbx_seq_one_letter_code
_entity_poly.pdbx_strand_id
1 'polypeptide(L)'
;MRNIIFIFISFTSYNLSADIPDLKGECKPKEWICILTRNENNKIEFYVQNRTPSGEYPFSVNFYFTSLENFESDVTLPYRFISRGSSEPKKILTISPIDIYKSSSYSSQIYVRAGDNNAPKENMIPYRLPFESTSRVGQGYKGKFTHAGTIPYALDFVLPEGSSVLAAKGGLVIAKEDKYQSGGIHPSFKDKANFIQILHKDGSIAEYAHLKYKSVFVQIGQIIQTGDKIALSGNTGFSSAPHLHFHVLRPSIDFQTLESFPTSFETDEGVLDELKTGTVYWNPSKVLPAGKIFFEEDLKICSDLVQKKLLDCEEKLNPQKRAILALEVKKPGKYDLKVEVCNPNFVCKRIDWILQPEWKSSIFYLDWNLFPEQMTGNYRIQVINDIEIIKTWVVER
;
A
#
# COMPACT_ATOMS: atom_id res chain seq x y z
N MET A 1 -20.61 16.64 -4.25
CA MET A 1 -21.61 16.13 -3.28
C MET A 1 -21.85 14.68 -3.64
N ARG A 2 -21.09 13.76 -3.04
CA ARG A 2 -21.11 12.33 -3.37
C ARG A 2 -22.18 11.66 -2.51
N ASN A 3 -22.99 10.80 -3.14
CA ASN A 3 -24.16 10.15 -2.56
C ASN A 3 -23.84 9.53 -1.20
N ILE A 4 -24.43 10.13 -0.19
CA ILE A 4 -24.60 9.56 1.14
C ILE A 4 -25.61 8.42 0.95
N ILE A 5 -25.22 7.19 1.27
CA ILE A 5 -26.18 6.12 1.49
C ILE A 5 -26.92 6.48 2.80
N PHE A 6 -28.01 7.24 2.67
CA PHE A 6 -28.99 7.42 3.74
C PHE A 6 -29.92 6.21 3.69
N ILE A 7 -29.78 5.30 4.63
CA ILE A 7 -30.76 4.22 4.82
C ILE A 7 -31.77 4.73 5.84
N PHE A 8 -32.94 5.15 5.35
CA PHE A 8 -34.15 5.23 6.16
C PHE A 8 -34.66 3.79 6.37
N ILE A 9 -34.73 3.33 7.62
CA ILE A 9 -35.31 2.02 7.94
C ILE A 9 -36.76 2.25 8.38
N SER A 10 -37.69 1.79 7.55
CA SER A 10 -39.10 1.55 7.91
C SER A 10 -39.31 0.03 7.87
N PHE A 11 -39.82 -0.54 8.95
CA PHE A 11 -39.96 -1.99 9.12
C PHE A 11 -41.20 -2.51 8.38
N THR A 12 -41.01 -3.40 7.41
CA THR A 12 -41.98 -4.44 7.01
C THR A 12 -41.21 -5.74 6.75
N SER A 13 -41.70 -6.83 7.34
CA SER A 13 -41.02 -8.12 7.56
C SER A 13 -41.04 -9.06 6.35
N TYR A 14 -39.94 -9.77 6.04
CA TYR A 14 -39.95 -11.12 5.42
C TYR A 14 -38.59 -11.87 5.60
N ASN A 15 -38.70 -13.08 6.18
CA ASN A 15 -37.65 -14.02 6.63
C ASN A 15 -36.53 -14.44 5.64
N LEU A 16 -35.31 -14.69 6.16
CA LEU A 16 -34.70 -16.04 6.31
C LEU A 16 -33.33 -16.09 7.07
N SER A 17 -33.29 -16.88 8.15
CA SER A 17 -32.23 -17.79 8.67
C SER A 17 -30.90 -17.28 9.25
N ALA A 18 -30.84 -17.23 10.60
CA ALA A 18 -30.06 -18.14 11.46
C ALA A 18 -30.49 -17.89 12.93
N ASP A 19 -31.49 -18.65 13.40
CA ASP A 19 -32.22 -18.35 14.63
C ASP A 19 -31.49 -18.86 15.88
N ILE A 20 -30.83 -17.94 16.60
CA ILE A 20 -30.82 -18.03 18.07
C ILE A 20 -32.27 -17.77 18.50
N PRO A 21 -32.90 -18.64 19.31
CA PRO A 21 -34.29 -18.45 19.74
C PRO A 21 -34.43 -17.02 20.32
N ASP A 22 -35.40 -16.27 19.80
CA ASP A 22 -35.83 -14.93 20.25
C ASP A 22 -35.07 -13.68 19.75
N LEU A 23 -34.02 -13.79 18.92
CA LEU A 23 -33.44 -12.61 18.27
C LEU A 23 -34.26 -12.15 17.06
N LYS A 24 -34.72 -10.90 17.08
CA LYS A 24 -35.39 -10.20 15.97
C LYS A 24 -34.40 -9.25 15.28
N GLY A 25 -34.35 -9.30 13.96
CA GLY A 25 -33.50 -8.42 13.16
C GLY A 25 -33.08 -9.14 11.88
N GLU A 26 -33.39 -8.57 10.73
CA GLU A 26 -32.96 -9.12 9.44
C GLU A 26 -31.57 -8.60 9.12
N CYS A 27 -30.59 -9.51 9.09
CA CYS A 27 -29.26 -9.20 8.57
C CYS A 27 -29.28 -9.36 7.06
N LYS A 28 -29.19 -8.26 6.30
CA LYS A 28 -29.31 -8.38 4.84
C LYS A 28 -28.17 -9.25 4.30
N PRO A 29 -28.39 -10.07 3.25
CA PRO A 29 -27.38 -11.00 2.74
C PRO A 29 -26.02 -10.39 2.37
N LYS A 30 -25.95 -9.07 2.17
CA LYS A 30 -24.74 -8.33 1.78
C LYS A 30 -24.14 -7.47 2.90
N GLU A 31 -24.69 -7.53 4.10
CA GLU A 31 -24.22 -6.74 5.24
C GLU A 31 -23.19 -7.53 6.06
N TRP A 32 -22.04 -6.90 6.31
CA TRP A 32 -20.98 -7.47 7.15
C TRP A 32 -21.33 -7.46 8.64
N ILE A 33 -22.20 -6.55 9.06
CA ILE A 33 -22.59 -6.37 10.47
C ILE A 33 -24.11 -6.46 10.58
N CYS A 34 -24.57 -7.30 11.50
CA CYS A 34 -25.99 -7.41 11.85
C CYS A 34 -26.25 -6.65 13.14
N ILE A 35 -27.37 -5.92 13.17
CA ILE A 35 -27.95 -5.38 14.40
C ILE A 35 -29.18 -6.21 14.70
N LEU A 36 -29.16 -6.90 15.85
CA LEU A 36 -30.25 -7.77 16.28
C LEU A 36 -30.79 -7.26 17.62
N THR A 37 -32.05 -7.53 17.91
CA THR A 37 -32.69 -7.17 19.18
C THR A 37 -33.39 -8.36 19.80
N ARG A 38 -33.48 -8.40 21.13
CA ARG A 38 -34.29 -9.36 21.86
C ARG A 38 -35.18 -8.63 22.85
N ASN A 39 -36.46 -8.96 22.86
CA ASN A 39 -37.41 -8.42 23.83
C ASN A 39 -37.60 -9.45 24.94
N GLU A 40 -37.24 -9.11 26.16
CA GLU A 40 -37.33 -10.00 27.32
C GLU A 40 -37.75 -9.20 28.56
N ASN A 41 -38.83 -9.58 29.24
CA ASN A 41 -39.34 -8.93 30.45
C ASN A 41 -39.49 -7.39 30.34
N ASN A 42 -40.13 -6.91 29.26
CA ASN A 42 -40.27 -5.49 28.91
C ASN A 42 -38.96 -4.73 28.63
N LYS A 43 -37.81 -5.41 28.62
CA LYS A 43 -36.52 -4.84 28.22
C LYS A 43 -36.24 -5.15 26.76
N ILE A 44 -35.43 -4.31 26.14
CA ILE A 44 -34.94 -4.50 24.78
C ILE A 44 -33.42 -4.57 24.83
N GLU A 45 -32.90 -5.74 24.52
CA GLU A 45 -31.47 -5.99 24.40
C GLU A 45 -31.05 -5.83 22.94
N PHE A 46 -29.92 -5.18 22.70
CA PHE A 46 -29.33 -5.01 21.38
C PHE A 46 -28.06 -5.85 21.27
N TYR A 47 -27.91 -6.48 20.12
CA TYR A 47 -26.81 -7.36 19.77
C TYR A 47 -26.16 -6.91 18.47
N VAL A 48 -24.85 -7.08 18.39
CA VAL A 48 -24.07 -6.88 17.16
C VAL A 48 -23.43 -8.20 16.77
N GLN A 49 -23.61 -8.61 15.52
CA GLN A 49 -22.95 -9.77 14.94
C GLN A 49 -22.00 -9.32 13.83
N ASN A 50 -20.73 -9.76 13.87
CA ASN A 50 -19.75 -9.47 12.82
C ASN A 50 -19.57 -10.68 11.89
N ARG A 51 -20.13 -10.61 10.69
CA ARG A 51 -20.10 -11.68 9.67
C ARG A 51 -18.86 -11.63 8.77
N THR A 52 -17.87 -10.79 9.07
CA THR A 52 -16.57 -10.89 8.39
C THR A 52 -15.92 -12.24 8.70
N PRO A 53 -15.03 -12.75 7.83
CA PRO A 53 -14.32 -14.01 8.08
C PRO A 53 -13.67 -14.02 9.48
N SER A 54 -14.04 -15.00 10.30
CA SER A 54 -13.60 -15.16 11.70
C SER A 54 -13.93 -13.99 12.64
N GLY A 55 -14.72 -13.00 12.22
CA GLY A 55 -15.03 -11.78 12.99
C GLY A 55 -13.81 -10.87 13.25
N GLU A 56 -12.68 -11.10 12.58
CA GLU A 56 -11.41 -10.44 12.88
C GLU A 56 -11.28 -9.04 12.27
N TYR A 57 -12.13 -8.69 11.31
CA TYR A 57 -12.11 -7.40 10.62
C TYR A 57 -13.09 -6.42 11.29
N PRO A 58 -12.61 -5.31 11.88
CA PRO A 58 -13.44 -4.49 12.74
C PRO A 58 -14.38 -3.58 11.95
N PHE A 59 -15.57 -3.39 12.51
CA PHE A 59 -16.48 -2.32 12.12
C PHE A 59 -16.86 -1.49 13.34
N SER A 60 -16.87 -0.18 13.16
CA SER A 60 -17.40 0.78 14.12
C SER A 60 -18.92 0.87 13.98
N VAL A 61 -19.62 0.78 15.12
CA VAL A 61 -21.07 0.90 15.22
C VAL A 61 -21.42 2.03 16.20
N ASN A 62 -22.18 3.02 15.75
CA ASN A 62 -22.66 4.13 16.57
C ASN A 62 -24.17 4.00 16.78
N PHE A 63 -24.60 3.83 18.02
CA PHE A 63 -26.00 3.78 18.42
C PHE A 63 -26.44 5.17 18.87
N TYR A 64 -27.26 5.82 18.05
CA TYR A 64 -27.87 7.09 18.36
C TYR A 64 -29.38 6.91 18.52
N PHE A 65 -29.91 7.17 19.71
CA PHE A 65 -31.36 7.17 19.93
C PHE A 65 -31.90 8.59 19.68
N THR A 66 -32.72 8.74 18.65
CA THR A 66 -33.38 10.02 18.31
C THR A 66 -34.51 10.34 19.27
N SER A 67 -35.15 9.33 19.84
CA SER A 67 -36.08 9.45 20.96
C SER A 67 -35.97 8.22 21.87
N LEU A 68 -36.12 8.44 23.17
CA LEU A 68 -36.08 7.38 24.19
C LEU A 68 -37.06 7.75 25.31
N GLU A 69 -38.34 7.45 25.09
CA GLU A 69 -39.44 7.81 25.99
C GLU A 69 -39.73 6.67 26.97
N ASN A 70 -39.72 6.98 28.27
CA ASN A 70 -39.92 6.00 29.35
C ASN A 70 -38.98 4.77 29.24
N PHE A 71 -37.72 5.01 28.85
CA PHE A 71 -36.65 4.03 28.83
C PHE A 71 -35.39 4.62 29.45
N GLU A 72 -34.65 3.81 30.19
CA GLU A 72 -33.26 4.06 30.60
C GLU A 72 -32.34 3.06 29.88
N SER A 73 -31.06 3.42 29.72
CA SER A 73 -30.06 2.54 29.11
C SER A 73 -29.01 2.12 30.14
N ASP A 74 -28.53 0.88 30.04
CA ASP A 74 -27.42 0.34 30.84
C ASP A 74 -26.04 0.88 30.44
N VAL A 75 -25.98 1.67 29.36
CA VAL A 75 -24.77 2.34 28.87
C VAL A 75 -25.01 3.83 28.69
N THR A 76 -23.93 4.62 28.68
CA THR A 76 -24.01 6.02 28.31
C THR A 76 -24.30 6.16 26.81
N LEU A 77 -25.32 6.94 26.47
CA LEU A 77 -25.73 7.23 25.09
C LEU A 77 -25.19 8.61 24.63
N PRO A 78 -24.83 8.78 23.34
CA PRO A 78 -24.79 7.76 22.30
C PRO A 78 -23.71 6.71 22.56
N TYR A 79 -24.01 5.45 22.25
CA TYR A 79 -23.10 4.35 22.53
C TYR A 79 -22.30 3.96 21.30
N ARG A 80 -20.98 3.84 21.47
CA ARG A 80 -20.06 3.45 20.42
C ARG A 80 -19.49 2.07 20.72
N PHE A 81 -19.56 1.21 19.72
CA PHE A 81 -19.09 -0.16 19.81
C PHE A 81 -18.20 -0.49 18.62
N ILE A 82 -17.10 -1.20 18.84
CA ILE A 82 -16.24 -1.71 17.78
C ILE A 82 -16.39 -3.23 17.77
N SER A 83 -16.88 -3.79 16.67
CA SER A 83 -17.12 -5.21 16.53
C SER A 83 -15.81 -5.95 16.20
N ARG A 84 -15.25 -6.69 17.17
CA ARG A 84 -14.02 -7.48 17.01
C ARG A 84 -14.19 -8.89 17.55
N GLY A 85 -13.59 -9.85 16.86
CA GLY A 85 -13.20 -11.15 17.41
C GLY A 85 -14.32 -12.15 17.66
N SER A 86 -15.47 -12.03 17.01
CA SER A 86 -16.49 -13.08 17.03
C SER A 86 -17.51 -12.93 15.90
N SER A 87 -17.87 -14.06 15.29
CA SER A 87 -19.02 -14.19 14.38
C SER A 87 -20.35 -14.39 15.11
N GLU A 88 -20.33 -14.64 16.42
CA GLU A 88 -21.53 -14.80 17.22
C GLU A 88 -22.11 -13.44 17.62
N PRO A 89 -23.45 -13.30 17.67
CA PRO A 89 -24.10 -12.11 18.18
C PRO A 89 -23.66 -11.80 19.61
N LYS A 90 -23.11 -10.59 19.83
CA LYS A 90 -22.71 -10.11 21.15
C LYS A 90 -23.69 -9.06 21.65
N LYS A 91 -24.24 -9.24 22.85
CA LYS A 91 -25.04 -8.20 23.53
C LYS A 91 -24.16 -6.99 23.82
N ILE A 92 -24.64 -5.80 23.49
CA ILE A 92 -23.87 -4.55 23.60
C ILE A 92 -24.55 -3.48 24.47
N LEU A 93 -25.88 -3.42 24.50
CA LEU A 93 -26.63 -2.52 25.36
C LEU A 93 -28.04 -3.07 25.59
N THR A 94 -28.66 -2.59 26.65
CA THR A 94 -30.03 -2.86 27.04
C THR A 94 -30.73 -1.54 27.32
N ILE A 95 -31.97 -1.41 26.85
CA ILE A 95 -32.89 -0.36 27.33
C ILE A 95 -34.02 -1.00 28.13
N SER A 96 -34.35 -0.41 29.27
CA SER A 96 -35.34 -0.91 30.23
C SER A 96 -36.34 0.20 30.56
N PRO A 97 -37.63 -0.11 30.75
CA PRO A 97 -38.62 0.90 31.06
C PRO A 97 -38.35 1.51 32.45
N ILE A 98 -38.46 2.84 32.55
CA ILE A 98 -38.30 3.55 33.83
C ILE A 98 -39.52 3.27 34.72
N ASP A 99 -40.72 3.34 34.13
CA ASP A 99 -41.99 3.06 34.77
C ASP A 99 -42.76 2.02 33.96
N ILE A 100 -42.91 0.81 34.50
CA ILE A 100 -43.54 -0.33 33.82
C ILE A 100 -45.04 -0.12 33.53
N TYR A 101 -45.67 0.88 34.14
CA TYR A 101 -47.09 1.18 33.96
C TYR A 101 -47.34 2.26 32.89
N LYS A 102 -46.29 2.91 32.37
CA LYS A 102 -46.37 3.88 31.28
C LYS A 102 -45.97 3.24 29.95
N SER A 103 -46.57 3.73 28.86
CA SER A 103 -46.13 3.34 27.52
C SER A 103 -44.68 3.78 27.28
N SER A 104 -43.86 2.90 26.71
CA SER A 104 -42.48 3.21 26.31
C SER A 104 -42.35 3.20 24.80
N SER A 105 -41.55 4.14 24.27
CA SER A 105 -41.31 4.28 22.84
C SER A 105 -39.84 4.66 22.61
N TYR A 106 -39.27 4.22 21.49
CA TYR A 106 -37.94 4.67 21.09
C TYR A 106 -37.81 4.74 19.57
N SER A 107 -36.89 5.58 19.12
CA SER A 107 -36.42 5.62 17.75
C SER A 107 -34.91 5.72 17.73
N SER A 108 -34.26 5.05 16.77
CA SER A 108 -32.80 4.98 16.71
C SER A 108 -32.28 5.12 15.28
N GLN A 109 -31.13 5.78 15.15
CA GLN A 109 -30.27 5.79 13.99
C GLN A 109 -28.99 5.06 14.33
N ILE A 110 -28.71 3.97 13.63
CA ILE A 110 -27.55 3.13 13.87
C ILE A 110 -26.63 3.25 12.66
N TYR A 111 -25.42 3.76 12.89
CA TYR A 111 -24.43 3.93 11.85
C TYR A 111 -23.37 2.83 11.96
N VAL A 112 -23.21 2.07 10.88
CA VAL A 112 -22.18 1.04 10.75
C VAL A 112 -21.15 1.52 9.74
N ARG A 113 -19.87 1.41 10.08
CA ARG A 113 -18.76 1.75 9.18
C ARG A 113 -17.63 0.75 9.33
N ALA A 114 -17.05 0.35 8.21
CA ALA A 114 -15.83 -0.47 8.22
C ALA A 114 -14.70 0.27 8.95
N GLY A 115 -13.85 -0.49 9.64
CA GLY A 115 -12.69 0.02 10.34
C GLY A 115 -12.91 0.30 11.82
N ASP A 116 -11.86 0.81 12.46
CA ASP A 116 -11.82 1.22 13.86
C ASP A 116 -11.25 2.65 13.91
N ASN A 117 -11.93 3.57 14.59
CA ASN A 117 -11.47 4.97 14.69
C ASN A 117 -10.18 5.12 15.52
N ASN A 118 -9.85 4.11 16.32
CA ASN A 118 -8.59 4.04 17.05
C ASN A 118 -7.47 3.42 16.22
N ALA A 119 -7.73 3.00 14.97
CA ALA A 119 -6.68 2.52 14.09
C ALA A 119 -5.77 3.68 13.63
N PRO A 120 -4.46 3.44 13.46
CA PRO A 120 -3.69 2.33 14.01
C PRO A 120 -3.39 2.61 15.49
N LYS A 121 -3.69 1.67 16.38
CA LYS A 121 -3.10 1.68 17.73
C LYS A 121 -1.62 1.33 17.59
N GLU A 122 -0.81 1.80 18.53
CA GLU A 122 0.63 1.55 18.68
C GLU A 122 1.14 0.24 18.04
N ASN A 123 2.33 0.33 17.42
CA ASN A 123 2.95 -0.66 16.52
C ASN A 123 2.39 -0.61 15.09
N MET A 124 2.64 0.51 14.41
CA MET A 124 2.54 0.66 12.95
C MET A 124 3.31 -0.47 12.27
N ILE A 125 2.62 -1.57 11.92
CA ILE A 125 3.17 -2.47 10.90
C ILE A 125 3.17 -1.63 9.62
N PRO A 126 4.36 -1.27 9.12
CA PRO A 126 4.48 -0.40 7.96
C PRO A 126 3.78 -1.04 6.75
N TYR A 127 3.24 -0.19 5.89
CA TYR A 127 2.68 -0.63 4.62
C TYR A 127 3.81 -0.97 3.65
N ARG A 128 3.59 -1.93 2.76
CA ARG A 128 4.46 -2.09 1.59
C ARG A 128 4.08 -1.08 0.53
N LEU A 129 5.06 -0.66 -0.27
CA LEU A 129 4.79 0.13 -1.46
C LEU A 129 3.87 -0.66 -2.40
N PRO A 130 2.78 -0.06 -2.92
CA PRO A 130 1.71 -0.78 -3.64
C PRO A 130 2.04 -1.04 -5.12
N PHE A 131 3.32 -1.20 -5.46
CA PHE A 131 3.83 -1.43 -6.81
C PHE A 131 5.08 -2.31 -6.78
N GLU A 132 5.40 -2.99 -7.89
CA GLU A 132 6.45 -4.03 -7.93
C GLU A 132 7.88 -3.49 -7.81
N SER A 133 8.21 -2.41 -8.53
CA SER A 133 9.58 -1.88 -8.63
C SER A 133 9.67 -0.52 -7.95
N THR A 134 9.71 0.55 -8.74
CA THR A 134 9.91 1.91 -8.27
C THR A 134 8.88 2.87 -8.82
N SER A 135 8.55 3.90 -8.04
CA SER A 135 7.70 4.99 -8.49
C SER A 135 8.10 6.30 -7.83
N ARG A 136 7.91 7.40 -8.56
CA ARG A 136 8.00 8.75 -8.02
C ARG A 136 6.68 9.13 -7.34
N VAL A 137 6.74 9.75 -6.17
CA VAL A 137 5.58 10.43 -5.59
C VAL A 137 5.33 11.72 -6.38
N GLY A 138 4.27 11.74 -7.18
CA GLY A 138 3.84 12.90 -7.96
C GLY A 138 3.20 13.97 -7.09
N GLN A 139 2.33 13.56 -6.17
CA GLN A 139 1.71 14.39 -5.14
C GLN A 139 1.69 13.61 -3.83
N GLY A 140 2.26 14.19 -2.77
CA GLY A 140 2.33 13.58 -1.45
C GLY A 140 1.33 14.14 -0.46
N TYR A 141 1.59 13.92 0.83
CA TYR A 141 0.73 14.39 1.91
C TYR A 141 0.56 15.91 1.89
N LYS A 142 -0.66 16.34 2.24
CA LYS A 142 -1.11 17.74 2.31
C LYS A 142 -0.88 18.49 1.00
N GLY A 143 -0.90 17.76 -0.12
CA GLY A 143 -0.79 18.29 -1.47
C GLY A 143 -1.91 19.28 -1.80
N LYS A 144 -1.54 20.38 -2.49
CA LYS A 144 -2.45 21.51 -2.74
C LYS A 144 -3.52 21.24 -3.80
N PHE A 145 -3.38 20.18 -4.60
CA PHE A 145 -4.30 19.93 -5.72
C PHE A 145 -5.53 19.14 -5.26
N THR A 146 -5.33 17.94 -4.71
CA THR A 146 -6.42 17.04 -4.30
C THR A 146 -6.28 16.45 -2.90
N HIS A 147 -5.11 16.58 -2.25
CA HIS A 147 -4.81 15.94 -0.96
C HIS A 147 -5.11 16.87 0.21
N ALA A 148 -6.38 17.21 0.37
CA ALA A 148 -6.90 18.08 1.43
C ALA A 148 -8.22 17.56 2.00
N GLY A 149 -8.77 18.24 3.02
CA GLY A 149 -10.05 17.87 3.63
C GLY A 149 -9.96 16.55 4.38
N THR A 150 -10.74 15.55 3.97
CA THR A 150 -10.79 14.22 4.60
C THR A 150 -9.69 13.28 4.13
N ILE A 151 -8.94 13.62 3.07
CA ILE A 151 -7.85 12.79 2.53
C ILE A 151 -6.49 13.51 2.47
N PRO A 152 -6.05 14.23 3.52
CA PRO A 152 -4.81 14.99 3.46
C PRO A 152 -3.56 14.09 3.36
N TYR A 153 -3.62 12.83 3.80
CA TYR A 153 -2.51 11.89 3.77
C TYR A 153 -2.57 10.91 2.59
N ALA A 154 -3.07 11.37 1.45
CA ALA A 154 -3.01 10.59 0.22
C ALA A 154 -1.66 10.73 -0.50
N LEU A 155 -1.37 9.75 -1.36
CA LEU A 155 -0.15 9.62 -2.16
C LEU A 155 -0.53 9.27 -3.59
N ASP A 156 0.01 10.03 -4.54
CA ASP A 156 -0.09 9.75 -5.96
C ASP A 156 1.25 9.21 -6.45
N PHE A 157 1.32 7.92 -6.75
CA PHE A 157 2.49 7.26 -7.31
C PHE A 157 2.43 7.31 -8.84
N VAL A 158 3.40 7.98 -9.46
CA VAL A 158 3.47 8.11 -10.92
C VAL A 158 3.78 6.74 -11.52
N LEU A 159 2.78 6.14 -12.15
CA LEU A 159 2.84 4.80 -12.74
C LEU A 159 2.20 4.83 -14.13
N PRO A 160 2.87 4.29 -15.16
CA PRO A 160 2.24 4.09 -16.47
C PRO A 160 0.98 3.23 -16.35
N GLU A 161 -0.03 3.45 -17.20
CA GLU A 161 -1.19 2.57 -17.24
C GLU A 161 -0.78 1.12 -17.52
N GLY A 162 -1.36 0.18 -16.78
CA GLY A 162 -1.01 -1.24 -16.89
C GLY A 162 0.08 -1.72 -15.92
N SER A 163 0.66 -0.84 -15.10
CA SER A 163 1.61 -1.27 -14.06
C SER A 163 0.90 -2.11 -13.00
N SER A 164 1.56 -3.14 -12.46
CA SER A 164 0.99 -3.96 -11.38
C SER A 164 0.73 -3.12 -10.14
N VAL A 165 -0.49 -3.22 -9.60
CA VAL A 165 -0.86 -2.68 -8.28
C VAL A 165 -0.90 -3.84 -7.30
N LEU A 166 -0.13 -3.69 -6.22
CA LEU A 166 0.01 -4.70 -5.17
C LEU A 166 -0.71 -4.27 -3.90
N ALA A 167 -1.21 -5.26 -3.16
CA ALA A 167 -1.76 -5.04 -1.82
C ALA A 167 -0.66 -4.54 -0.86
N ALA A 168 -0.76 -3.29 -0.43
CA ALA A 168 0.15 -2.68 0.53
C ALA A 168 0.13 -3.38 1.90
N LYS A 169 -0.99 -4.00 2.26
CA LYS A 169 -1.16 -4.79 3.49
C LYS A 169 -2.27 -5.83 3.28
N GLY A 170 -2.11 -7.01 3.87
CA GLY A 170 -3.12 -8.08 3.82
C GLY A 170 -4.44 -7.67 4.47
N GLY A 171 -5.57 -8.14 3.94
CA GLY A 171 -6.87 -7.72 4.43
C GLY A 171 -8.06 -8.36 3.72
N LEU A 172 -9.25 -7.85 4.02
CA LEU A 172 -10.52 -8.22 3.42
C LEU A 172 -10.92 -7.18 2.37
N VAL A 173 -11.21 -7.61 1.14
CA VAL A 173 -11.74 -6.72 0.12
C VAL A 173 -13.19 -6.37 0.46
N ILE A 174 -13.46 -5.10 0.79
CA ILE A 174 -14.79 -4.65 1.26
C ILE A 174 -15.57 -3.86 0.21
N ALA A 175 -14.87 -3.25 -0.76
CA ALA A 175 -15.50 -2.55 -1.87
C ALA A 175 -14.58 -2.55 -3.10
N LYS A 176 -15.19 -2.46 -4.28
CA LYS A 176 -14.48 -2.24 -5.53
C LYS A 176 -15.39 -1.59 -6.58
N GLU A 177 -14.78 -0.97 -7.57
CA GLU A 177 -15.42 -0.47 -8.78
C GLU A 177 -14.46 -0.66 -9.95
N ASP A 178 -14.97 -1.12 -11.09
CA ASP A 178 -14.14 -1.50 -12.26
C ASP A 178 -14.86 -1.23 -13.60
N LYS A 179 -15.92 -0.40 -13.59
CA LYS A 179 -16.76 -0.16 -14.76
C LYS A 179 -16.36 1.06 -15.59
N TYR A 180 -15.56 1.98 -15.03
CA TYR A 180 -15.25 3.25 -15.70
C TYR A 180 -14.09 3.09 -16.68
N GLN A 181 -14.21 3.75 -17.84
CA GLN A 181 -13.26 3.61 -18.95
C GLN A 181 -12.33 4.80 -19.12
N SER A 182 -12.72 5.96 -18.57
CA SER A 182 -12.06 7.23 -18.86
C SER A 182 -11.88 8.07 -17.59
N GLY A 183 -10.97 9.03 -17.70
CA GLY A 183 -10.72 10.04 -16.68
C GLY A 183 -10.36 11.38 -17.29
N GLY A 184 -10.17 12.36 -16.41
CA GLY A 184 -9.80 13.73 -16.77
C GLY A 184 -10.07 14.70 -15.63
N ILE A 185 -9.62 15.95 -15.78
CA ILE A 185 -9.78 17.01 -14.76
C ILE A 185 -11.14 17.74 -14.81
N HIS A 186 -12.06 17.28 -15.65
CA HIS A 186 -13.41 17.86 -15.68
C HIS A 186 -14.22 17.37 -14.46
N PRO A 187 -15.02 18.23 -13.79
CA PRO A 187 -15.78 17.85 -12.59
C PRO A 187 -16.68 16.62 -12.74
N SER A 188 -17.12 16.29 -13.96
CA SER A 188 -17.94 15.11 -14.27
C SER A 188 -17.22 13.77 -14.06
N PHE A 189 -15.91 13.77 -13.76
CA PHE A 189 -15.13 12.58 -13.47
C PHE A 189 -14.93 12.33 -11.96
N LYS A 190 -15.36 13.24 -11.08
CA LYS A 190 -15.13 13.17 -9.62
C LYS A 190 -15.64 11.90 -8.96
N ASP A 191 -16.64 11.25 -9.55
CA ASP A 191 -17.26 10.03 -9.06
C ASP A 191 -17.01 8.81 -9.96
N LYS A 192 -16.07 8.91 -10.92
CA LYS A 192 -15.86 7.91 -11.98
C LYS A 192 -14.51 7.20 -11.94
N ALA A 193 -13.91 7.06 -10.75
CA ALA A 193 -12.68 6.30 -10.59
C ALA A 193 -12.99 4.82 -10.35
N ASN A 194 -12.21 3.93 -10.97
CA ASN A 194 -12.15 2.53 -10.55
C ASN A 194 -11.24 2.44 -9.31
N PHE A 195 -11.62 1.59 -8.36
CA PHE A 195 -10.91 1.48 -7.10
C PHE A 195 -11.09 0.12 -6.43
N ILE A 196 -10.26 -0.14 -5.43
CA ILE A 196 -10.41 -1.23 -4.46
C ILE A 196 -10.27 -0.63 -3.06
N GLN A 197 -11.11 -1.05 -2.12
CA GLN A 197 -10.93 -0.81 -0.68
C GLN A 197 -10.68 -2.13 0.04
N ILE A 198 -9.62 -2.16 0.85
CA ILE A 198 -9.22 -3.32 1.66
C ILE A 198 -9.24 -2.92 3.13
N LEU A 199 -10.03 -3.64 3.93
CA LEU A 199 -10.08 -3.52 5.38
C LEU A 199 -9.02 -4.43 6.01
N HIS A 200 -8.18 -3.87 6.88
CA HIS A 200 -7.14 -4.60 7.59
C HIS A 200 -7.61 -4.98 9.00
N LYS A 201 -6.97 -5.99 9.61
CA LYS A 201 -7.33 -6.47 10.97
C LYS A 201 -7.10 -5.41 12.06
N ASP A 202 -6.17 -4.48 11.83
CA ASP A 202 -5.95 -3.34 12.73
C ASP A 202 -7.11 -2.31 12.69
N GLY A 203 -7.97 -2.38 11.66
CA GLY A 203 -9.12 -1.50 11.45
C GLY A 203 -8.86 -0.30 10.56
N SER A 204 -7.68 -0.23 9.95
CA SER A 204 -7.41 0.69 8.85
C SER A 204 -8.00 0.18 7.53
N ILE A 205 -8.26 1.09 6.59
CA ILE A 205 -8.77 0.77 5.24
C ILE A 205 -7.84 1.39 4.20
N ALA A 206 -7.19 0.58 3.37
CA ALA A 206 -6.43 1.08 2.23
C ALA A 206 -7.33 1.21 0.98
N GLU A 207 -7.30 2.36 0.32
CA GLU A 207 -7.94 2.59 -0.97
C GLU A 207 -6.88 2.74 -2.08
N TYR A 208 -7.13 2.08 -3.21
CA TYR A 208 -6.31 2.09 -4.42
C TYR A 208 -7.21 2.59 -5.54
N ALA A 209 -6.95 3.76 -6.11
CA ALA A 209 -7.84 4.41 -7.08
C ALA A 209 -7.16 4.73 -8.41
N HIS A 210 -7.97 5.22 -9.35
CA HIS A 210 -7.62 5.47 -10.76
C HIS A 210 -7.21 4.20 -11.52
N LEU A 211 -7.70 3.03 -11.08
CA LEU A 211 -7.36 1.73 -11.67
C LEU A 211 -7.80 1.64 -13.13
N LYS A 212 -7.09 0.85 -13.92
CA LYS A 212 -7.41 0.64 -15.34
C LYS A 212 -8.73 -0.12 -15.48
N TYR A 213 -9.51 0.24 -16.51
CA TYR A 213 -10.78 -0.42 -16.81
C TYR A 213 -10.63 -1.94 -16.97
N LYS A 214 -11.53 -2.70 -16.34
CA LYS A 214 -11.55 -4.17 -16.37
C LYS A 214 -10.22 -4.79 -15.95
N SER A 215 -9.58 -4.21 -14.94
CA SER A 215 -8.28 -4.69 -14.46
C SER A 215 -8.26 -5.00 -12.97
N VAL A 216 -9.40 -4.97 -12.28
CA VAL A 216 -9.49 -5.41 -10.87
C VAL A 216 -9.57 -6.94 -10.81
N PHE A 217 -8.56 -7.57 -10.21
CA PHE A 217 -8.43 -9.03 -10.17
C PHE A 217 -9.09 -9.68 -8.94
N VAL A 218 -9.58 -8.87 -8.00
CA VAL A 218 -10.15 -9.33 -6.73
C VAL A 218 -11.67 -9.14 -6.65
N GLN A 219 -12.30 -9.85 -5.72
CA GLN A 219 -13.74 -9.79 -5.46
C GLN A 219 -14.04 -9.34 -4.02
N ILE A 220 -15.21 -8.72 -3.81
CA ILE A 220 -15.68 -8.37 -2.46
C ILE A 220 -15.81 -9.66 -1.63
N GLY A 221 -15.28 -9.65 -0.42
CA GLY A 221 -15.22 -10.80 0.48
C GLY A 221 -13.95 -11.65 0.33
N GLN A 222 -13.11 -11.38 -0.67
CA GLN A 222 -11.82 -12.06 -0.80
C GLN A 222 -10.84 -11.60 0.28
N ILE A 223 -10.15 -12.56 0.90
CA ILE A 223 -9.00 -12.29 1.77
C ILE A 223 -7.75 -12.29 0.89
N ILE A 224 -6.93 -11.25 1.04
CA ILE A 224 -5.69 -11.05 0.29
C ILE A 224 -4.51 -10.91 1.24
N GLN A 225 -3.32 -11.29 0.77
CA GLN A 225 -2.07 -11.16 1.47
C GLN A 225 -1.31 -9.90 1.02
N THR A 226 -0.39 -9.41 1.88
CA THR A 226 0.50 -8.30 1.52
C THR A 226 1.35 -8.69 0.31
N GLY A 227 1.32 -7.87 -0.74
CA GLY A 227 2.05 -8.09 -1.98
C GLY A 227 1.26 -8.82 -3.08
N ASP A 228 0.04 -9.29 -2.80
CA ASP A 228 -0.81 -9.86 -3.83
C ASP A 228 -1.08 -8.83 -4.93
N LYS A 229 -1.04 -9.26 -6.19
CA LYS A 229 -1.42 -8.42 -7.33
C LYS A 229 -2.94 -8.29 -7.38
N ILE A 230 -3.44 -7.09 -7.14
CA ILE A 230 -4.88 -6.83 -6.98
C ILE A 230 -5.50 -6.10 -8.18
N ALA A 231 -4.71 -5.32 -8.92
CA ALA A 231 -5.17 -4.62 -10.11
C ALA A 231 -4.03 -4.18 -11.04
N LEU A 232 -4.36 -3.41 -12.07
CA LEU A 232 -3.41 -2.60 -12.83
C LEU A 232 -3.69 -1.10 -12.64
N SER A 233 -2.64 -0.28 -12.59
CA SER A 233 -2.74 1.17 -12.55
C SER A 233 -3.38 1.69 -13.85
N GLY A 234 -4.07 2.81 -13.77
CA GLY A 234 -4.77 3.39 -14.90
C GLY A 234 -4.82 4.91 -14.83
N ASN A 235 -5.88 5.47 -15.41
CA ASN A 235 -6.13 6.91 -15.45
C ASN A 235 -7.64 7.21 -15.41
N THR A 236 -8.42 6.41 -14.68
CA THR A 236 -9.89 6.55 -14.63
C THR A 236 -10.34 7.56 -13.59
N GLY A 237 -11.46 8.25 -13.81
CA GLY A 237 -11.99 9.23 -12.87
C GLY A 237 -11.26 10.57 -12.88
N PHE A 238 -11.33 11.33 -11.79
CA PHE A 238 -10.76 12.68 -11.72
C PHE A 238 -9.24 12.63 -11.58
N SER A 239 -8.56 12.43 -12.70
CA SER A 239 -7.12 12.25 -12.82
C SER A 239 -6.60 13.07 -13.99
N SER A 240 -5.45 13.72 -13.80
CA SER A 240 -4.80 14.54 -14.83
C SER A 240 -3.86 13.74 -15.74
N ALA A 241 -3.31 12.64 -15.24
CA ALA A 241 -2.37 11.76 -15.95
C ALA A 241 -2.32 10.39 -15.26
N PRO A 242 -1.83 9.32 -15.92
CA PRO A 242 -1.70 8.00 -15.31
C PRO A 242 -0.89 7.99 -14.01
N HIS A 243 -1.51 7.47 -12.95
CA HIS A 243 -0.89 7.27 -11.64
C HIS A 243 -1.74 6.31 -10.80
N LEU A 244 -1.20 5.85 -9.67
CA LEU A 244 -1.95 5.19 -8.62
C LEU A 244 -2.17 6.18 -7.48
N HIS A 245 -3.43 6.48 -7.18
CA HIS A 245 -3.80 7.18 -5.97
C HIS A 245 -3.97 6.15 -4.83
N PHE A 246 -3.28 6.39 -3.73
CA PHE A 246 -3.27 5.53 -2.56
C PHE A 246 -3.47 6.36 -1.30
N HIS A 247 -4.35 5.90 -0.42
CA HIS A 247 -4.46 6.47 0.92
C HIS A 247 -5.00 5.43 1.89
N VAL A 248 -4.76 5.66 3.17
CA VAL A 248 -5.27 4.81 4.24
C VAL A 248 -6.22 5.61 5.12
N LEU A 249 -7.38 5.04 5.36
CA LEU A 249 -8.51 5.66 6.05
C LEU A 249 -8.80 4.97 7.38
N ARG A 250 -9.45 5.71 8.26
CA ARG A 250 -10.18 5.21 9.42
C ARG A 250 -11.50 5.97 9.58
N PRO A 251 -12.48 5.43 10.31
CA PRO A 251 -13.66 6.18 10.71
C PRO A 251 -13.28 7.45 11.50
N SER A 252 -13.91 8.58 11.17
CA SER A 252 -13.86 9.79 12.00
C SER A 252 -14.45 9.53 13.39
N ILE A 253 -14.18 10.38 14.38
CA ILE A 253 -14.62 10.12 15.76
C ILE A 253 -16.15 9.99 15.95
N ASP A 254 -16.93 10.55 15.02
CA ASP A 254 -18.39 10.46 14.98
C ASP A 254 -18.92 9.30 14.10
N PHE A 255 -18.02 8.52 13.48
CA PHE A 255 -18.28 7.42 12.53
C PHE A 255 -19.09 7.82 11.29
N GLN A 256 -19.24 9.12 11.01
CA GLN A 256 -20.00 9.62 9.86
C GLN A 256 -19.16 9.77 8.58
N THR A 257 -17.85 9.88 8.72
CA THR A 257 -16.93 10.03 7.59
C THR A 257 -15.75 9.07 7.72
N LEU A 258 -14.98 8.97 6.65
CA LEU A 258 -13.65 8.36 6.69
C LEU A 258 -12.64 9.51 6.56
N GLU A 259 -11.61 9.46 7.37
CA GLU A 259 -10.49 10.39 7.32
C GLU A 259 -9.19 9.62 7.05
N SER A 260 -8.31 10.18 6.24
CA SER A 260 -6.97 9.63 6.08
C SER A 260 -6.05 10.06 7.21
N PHE A 261 -5.00 9.25 7.45
CA PHE A 261 -4.00 9.49 8.48
C PHE A 261 -2.59 9.17 7.96
N PRO A 262 -1.51 9.68 8.59
CA PRO A 262 -0.13 9.42 8.17
C PRO A 262 0.19 7.92 8.12
N THR A 263 0.98 7.48 7.15
CA THR A 263 1.33 6.06 6.97
C THR A 263 2.83 5.89 6.84
N SER A 264 3.37 4.90 7.55
CA SER A 264 4.74 4.46 7.34
C SER A 264 4.82 3.40 6.25
N PHE A 265 5.93 3.37 5.52
CA PHE A 265 6.17 2.44 4.44
C PHE A 265 7.50 1.70 4.59
N GLU A 266 7.50 0.41 4.27
CA GLU A 266 8.72 -0.34 3.98
C GLU A 266 9.23 0.05 2.59
N THR A 267 10.41 0.64 2.53
CA THR A 267 11.17 0.98 1.31
C THR A 267 12.50 0.25 1.29
N ASP A 268 13.24 0.35 0.18
CA ASP A 268 14.63 -0.10 0.07
C ASP A 268 15.59 0.62 1.03
N GLU A 269 15.25 1.83 1.46
CA GLU A 269 16.00 2.62 2.46
C GLU A 269 15.63 2.25 3.92
N GLY A 270 14.68 1.34 4.13
CA GLY A 270 14.16 0.95 5.43
C GLY A 270 12.71 1.40 5.64
N VAL A 271 12.27 1.51 6.90
CA VAL A 271 10.92 2.00 7.21
C VAL A 271 10.95 3.52 7.27
N LEU A 272 10.12 4.17 6.45
CA LEU A 272 9.97 5.63 6.43
C LEU A 272 8.60 6.00 6.99
N ASP A 273 8.55 6.95 7.92
CA ASP A 273 7.30 7.46 8.51
C ASP A 273 6.51 8.38 7.56
N GLU A 274 7.17 8.88 6.51
CA GLU A 274 6.56 9.75 5.50
C GLU A 274 7.29 9.64 4.16
N LEU A 275 6.51 9.62 3.08
CA LEU A 275 7.00 9.72 1.71
C LEU A 275 6.86 11.16 1.18
N LYS A 276 7.90 11.66 0.53
CA LYS A 276 8.01 13.06 0.07
C LYS A 276 7.67 13.21 -1.40
N THR A 277 6.93 14.26 -1.72
CA THR A 277 6.65 14.66 -3.11
C THR A 277 7.95 14.90 -3.88
N GLY A 278 8.03 14.38 -5.10
CA GLY A 278 9.19 14.52 -5.97
C GLY A 278 10.25 13.42 -5.80
N THR A 279 10.20 12.67 -4.70
CA THR A 279 11.13 11.57 -4.43
C THR A 279 10.68 10.28 -5.10
N VAL A 280 11.65 9.47 -5.52
CA VAL A 280 11.46 8.13 -6.05
C VAL A 280 11.68 7.13 -4.92
N TYR A 281 10.81 6.13 -4.81
CA TYR A 281 10.92 5.07 -3.81
C TYR A 281 10.89 3.70 -4.48
N TRP A 282 11.62 2.73 -3.91
CA TRP A 282 11.68 1.36 -4.43
C TRP A 282 11.06 0.40 -3.42
N ASN A 283 10.32 -0.58 -3.93
CA ASN A 283 9.82 -1.68 -3.12
C ASN A 283 11.02 -2.46 -2.56
N PRO A 284 11.08 -2.74 -1.25
CA PRO A 284 12.16 -3.52 -0.69
C PRO A 284 12.12 -4.92 -1.29
N SER A 285 13.12 -5.20 -2.12
CA SER A 285 13.33 -6.52 -2.70
C SER A 285 13.48 -7.52 -1.57
N LYS A 286 12.49 -8.42 -1.41
CA LYS A 286 12.59 -9.56 -0.46
C LYS A 286 13.78 -10.48 -0.78
N VAL A 287 14.40 -10.29 -1.94
CA VAL A 287 15.58 -10.98 -2.42
C VAL A 287 16.30 -9.98 -3.32
N LEU A 288 17.33 -9.27 -2.82
CA LEU A 288 18.52 -9.16 -3.67
C LEU A 288 19.17 -10.54 -3.52
N PRO A 289 19.16 -11.40 -4.55
CA PRO A 289 19.93 -12.61 -4.45
C PRO A 289 21.39 -12.16 -4.36
N ALA A 290 22.01 -12.35 -3.20
CA ALA A 290 23.44 -12.36 -3.11
C ALA A 290 23.94 -13.34 -4.18
N GLY A 291 24.59 -12.80 -5.23
CA GLY A 291 25.17 -13.61 -6.31
C GLY A 291 24.39 -13.69 -7.63
N LYS A 292 23.38 -12.85 -7.91
CA LYS A 292 23.03 -12.62 -9.34
C LYS A 292 23.95 -11.58 -9.95
N ILE A 293 24.57 -11.95 -11.05
CA ILE A 293 25.31 -11.05 -11.91
C ILE A 293 24.26 -10.28 -12.74
N PHE A 294 24.19 -8.96 -12.55
CA PHE A 294 23.22 -8.10 -13.25
C PHE A 294 23.84 -7.40 -14.46
N PHE A 295 25.17 -7.41 -14.53
CA PHE A 295 25.94 -6.92 -15.64
C PHE A 295 27.24 -7.72 -15.72
N GLU A 296 27.51 -8.30 -16.88
CA GLU A 296 28.76 -9.01 -17.19
C GLU A 296 29.23 -8.58 -18.57
N GLU A 297 30.48 -8.13 -18.65
CA GLU A 297 31.14 -7.89 -19.93
C GLU A 297 32.64 -8.15 -19.87
N ASP A 298 33.24 -8.41 -21.02
CA ASP A 298 34.69 -8.39 -21.18
C ASP A 298 35.19 -6.94 -21.06
N LEU A 299 36.19 -6.72 -20.21
CA LEU A 299 36.80 -5.42 -19.99
C LEU A 299 37.62 -5.00 -21.20
N LYS A 300 37.30 -3.83 -21.76
CA LYS A 300 38.15 -3.14 -22.73
C LYS A 300 39.27 -2.40 -21.99
N ILE A 301 40.51 -2.82 -22.20
CA ILE A 301 41.71 -2.18 -21.64
C ILE A 301 42.28 -1.25 -22.69
N CYS A 302 42.44 0.03 -22.36
CA CYS A 302 42.88 1.04 -23.32
C CYS A 302 44.00 1.89 -22.73
N SER A 303 44.98 2.28 -23.55
CA SER A 303 46.11 3.08 -23.05
C SER A 303 45.81 4.56 -22.90
N ASP A 304 44.71 5.07 -23.48
CA ASP A 304 44.32 6.47 -23.31
C ASP A 304 42.79 6.71 -23.45
N LEU A 305 42.33 7.83 -22.88
CA LEU A 305 40.98 8.35 -22.97
C LEU A 305 41.02 9.82 -23.41
N VAL A 306 40.99 10.05 -24.72
CA VAL A 306 41.00 11.40 -25.31
C VAL A 306 39.59 11.78 -25.77
N GLN A 307 39.08 12.93 -25.32
CA GLN A 307 37.74 13.43 -25.67
C GLN A 307 36.61 12.40 -25.46
N LYS A 308 36.66 11.64 -24.35
CA LYS A 308 35.71 10.55 -24.02
C LYS A 308 35.67 9.39 -25.02
N LYS A 309 36.63 9.30 -25.94
CA LYS A 309 36.86 8.13 -26.78
C LYS A 309 38.04 7.33 -26.24
N LEU A 310 37.85 6.02 -26.20
CA LEU A 310 38.90 5.08 -25.88
C LEU A 310 39.79 4.90 -27.11
N LEU A 311 41.10 5.03 -26.93
CA LEU A 311 42.11 4.88 -27.98
C LEU A 311 43.07 3.75 -27.60
N ASP A 312 43.60 3.09 -28.63
CA ASP A 312 44.63 2.04 -28.49
C ASP A 312 44.22 0.99 -27.45
N CYS A 313 43.03 0.42 -27.65
CA CYS A 313 42.52 -0.64 -26.79
C CYS A 313 43.16 -1.97 -27.15
N GLU A 314 43.87 -2.54 -26.18
CA GLU A 314 44.49 -3.85 -26.27
C GLU A 314 43.66 -4.89 -25.50
N GLU A 315 43.82 -6.16 -25.86
CA GLU A 315 43.33 -7.29 -25.05
C GLU A 315 44.32 -7.66 -23.92
N LYS A 316 45.33 -6.81 -23.69
CA LYS A 316 46.46 -7.07 -22.81
C LYS A 316 46.63 -5.93 -21.83
N LEU A 317 46.86 -6.30 -20.57
CA LEU A 317 47.22 -5.37 -19.51
C LEU A 317 48.74 -5.20 -19.43
N ASN A 318 49.19 -3.97 -19.25
CA ASN A 318 50.54 -3.62 -18.88
C ASN A 318 50.64 -3.49 -17.35
N PRO A 319 51.26 -4.47 -16.67
CA PRO A 319 51.31 -4.50 -15.21
C PRO A 319 52.18 -3.41 -14.58
N GLN A 320 52.98 -2.68 -15.38
CA GLN A 320 53.79 -1.57 -14.89
C GLN A 320 53.01 -0.24 -14.86
N LYS A 321 51.81 -0.20 -15.44
CA LYS A 321 50.94 0.98 -15.48
C LYS A 321 49.86 0.90 -14.41
N ARG A 322 49.41 2.07 -13.93
CA ARG A 322 48.29 2.16 -13.01
C ARG A 322 46.99 2.01 -13.80
N ALA A 323 46.06 1.19 -13.33
CA ALA A 323 44.76 1.08 -13.98
C ALA A 323 43.67 1.84 -13.26
N ILE A 324 42.84 2.49 -14.06
CA ILE A 324 41.60 3.11 -13.62
C ILE A 324 40.47 2.31 -14.24
N LEU A 325 39.72 1.62 -13.39
CA LEU A 325 38.46 1.02 -13.79
C LEU A 325 37.39 2.12 -13.77
N ALA A 326 36.68 2.29 -14.87
CA ALA A 326 35.61 3.24 -14.99
C ALA A 326 34.30 2.52 -15.31
N LEU A 327 33.21 3.01 -14.72
CA LEU A 327 31.86 2.57 -15.05
C LEU A 327 30.97 3.78 -15.31
N GLU A 328 30.00 3.60 -16.20
CA GLU A 328 28.93 4.56 -16.44
C GLU A 328 27.59 3.93 -16.10
N VAL A 329 26.84 4.56 -15.19
CA VAL A 329 25.50 4.15 -14.81
C VAL A 329 24.45 4.93 -15.60
N LYS A 330 23.34 4.27 -15.95
CA LYS A 330 22.24 4.95 -16.64
C LYS A 330 21.60 6.04 -15.80
N LYS A 331 21.54 5.82 -14.47
CA LYS A 331 20.97 6.73 -13.49
C LYS A 331 22.01 7.07 -12.41
N PRO A 332 22.38 8.34 -12.22
CA PRO A 332 23.16 8.77 -11.06
C PRO A 332 22.42 8.46 -9.75
N GLY A 333 23.17 8.04 -8.74
CA GLY A 333 22.63 7.66 -7.44
C GLY A 333 23.74 7.20 -6.51
N LYS A 334 23.43 7.18 -5.21
CA LYS A 334 24.35 6.60 -4.24
C LYS A 334 24.15 5.09 -4.23
N TYR A 335 25.13 4.34 -4.72
CA TYR A 335 25.07 2.89 -4.82
C TYR A 335 26.26 2.27 -4.12
N ASP A 336 26.06 1.25 -3.30
CA ASP A 336 27.13 0.38 -2.77
C ASP A 336 27.25 -0.82 -3.71
N LEU A 337 28.17 -0.74 -4.67
CA LEU A 337 28.37 -1.78 -5.67
C LEU A 337 29.29 -2.88 -5.14
N LYS A 338 28.87 -4.12 -5.36
CA LYS A 338 29.75 -5.29 -5.29
C LYS A 338 30.21 -5.60 -6.72
N VAL A 339 31.46 -5.29 -7.01
CA VAL A 339 32.06 -5.48 -8.33
C VAL A 339 33.08 -6.61 -8.24
N GLU A 340 33.01 -7.58 -9.15
CA GLU A 340 34.03 -8.62 -9.28
C GLU A 340 34.78 -8.44 -10.59
N VAL A 341 36.11 -8.44 -10.51
CA VAL A 341 37.00 -8.43 -11.68
C VAL A 341 37.69 -9.78 -11.76
N CYS A 342 37.51 -10.48 -12.87
CA CYS A 342 38.03 -11.83 -13.08
C CYS A 342 39.12 -11.81 -14.13
N ASN A 343 40.22 -12.54 -13.87
CA ASN A 343 41.28 -12.75 -14.85
C ASN A 343 40.90 -13.87 -15.86
N PRO A 344 41.72 -14.11 -16.90
CA PRO A 344 41.43 -15.13 -17.93
C PRO A 344 41.29 -16.56 -17.41
N ASN A 345 41.84 -16.86 -16.23
CA ASN A 345 41.74 -18.16 -15.56
C ASN A 345 40.56 -18.25 -14.56
N PHE A 346 39.62 -17.30 -14.63
CA PHE A 346 38.45 -17.21 -13.74
C PHE A 346 38.79 -16.98 -12.26
N VAL A 347 39.97 -16.44 -11.96
CA VAL A 347 40.28 -15.95 -10.61
C VAL A 347 39.69 -14.55 -10.45
N CYS A 348 38.64 -14.44 -9.64
CA CYS A 348 37.91 -13.20 -9.41
C CYS A 348 38.33 -12.50 -8.12
N LYS A 349 38.41 -11.17 -8.16
CA LYS A 349 38.63 -10.31 -7.00
C LYS A 349 37.47 -9.34 -6.83
N ARG A 350 36.97 -9.27 -5.61
CA ARG A 350 35.83 -8.43 -5.24
C ARG A 350 36.31 -7.05 -4.80
N ILE A 351 35.55 -6.05 -5.23
CA ILE A 351 35.73 -4.63 -4.96
C ILE A 351 34.40 -4.09 -4.42
N ASP A 352 34.47 -3.44 -3.28
CA ASP A 352 33.37 -2.64 -2.75
C ASP A 352 33.51 -1.21 -3.26
N TRP A 353 32.50 -0.72 -4.00
CA TRP A 353 32.58 0.56 -4.69
C TRP A 353 31.34 1.41 -4.45
N ILE A 354 31.51 2.51 -3.72
CA ILE A 354 30.45 3.47 -3.47
C ILE A 354 30.40 4.54 -4.58
N LEU A 355 29.28 4.60 -5.30
CA LEU A 355 29.00 5.66 -6.27
C LEU A 355 28.47 6.93 -5.58
N GLN A 356 28.87 8.09 -6.10
CA GLN A 356 28.38 9.39 -5.63
C GLN A 356 27.09 9.78 -6.37
N PRO A 357 26.09 10.36 -5.68
CA PRO A 357 24.74 10.55 -6.22
C PRO A 357 24.66 11.49 -7.43
N GLU A 358 25.59 12.42 -7.57
CA GLU A 358 25.62 13.41 -8.64
C GLU A 358 26.27 12.92 -9.95
N TRP A 359 26.97 11.77 -9.96
CA TRP A 359 27.83 11.40 -11.10
C TRP A 359 27.28 10.22 -11.91
N LYS A 360 27.18 10.41 -13.23
CA LYS A 360 26.88 9.33 -14.20
C LYS A 360 28.05 8.38 -14.42
N SER A 361 29.26 8.88 -14.28
CA SER A 361 30.49 8.12 -14.46
C SER A 361 31.27 8.14 -13.16
N SER A 362 31.78 6.99 -12.75
CA SER A 362 32.66 6.89 -11.59
C SER A 362 33.92 6.13 -11.96
N ILE A 363 34.98 6.38 -11.20
CA ILE A 363 36.26 5.69 -11.37
C ILE A 363 36.70 5.01 -10.06
N PHE A 364 37.36 3.88 -10.19
CA PHE A 364 38.01 3.15 -9.11
C PHE A 364 39.47 2.87 -9.51
N TYR A 365 40.38 3.14 -8.58
CA TYR A 365 41.80 2.81 -8.77
C TYR A 365 42.00 1.33 -8.52
N LEU A 366 42.27 0.58 -9.58
CA LEU A 366 42.46 -0.86 -9.49
C LEU A 366 43.92 -1.16 -9.16
N ASP A 367 44.16 -1.83 -8.02
CA ASP A 367 45.49 -2.33 -7.65
C ASP A 367 45.73 -3.70 -8.28
N TRP A 368 46.67 -3.78 -9.22
CA TRP A 368 46.98 -5.04 -9.92
C TRP A 368 47.61 -6.10 -9.02
N ASN A 369 48.16 -5.73 -7.86
CA ASN A 369 48.67 -6.70 -6.89
C ASN A 369 47.55 -7.56 -6.28
N LEU A 370 46.28 -7.21 -6.52
CA LEU A 370 45.14 -8.06 -6.18
C LEU A 370 45.18 -9.40 -6.93
N PHE A 371 45.85 -9.51 -8.09
CA PHE A 371 45.95 -10.77 -8.83
C PHE A 371 47.33 -11.41 -8.65
N PRO A 372 47.42 -12.65 -8.12
CA PRO A 372 48.71 -13.29 -7.80
C PRO A 372 49.53 -13.66 -9.05
N GLU A 373 48.88 -13.84 -10.19
CA GLU A 373 49.53 -14.01 -11.50
C GLU A 373 48.94 -12.98 -12.47
N GLN A 374 49.82 -12.16 -13.06
CA GLN A 374 49.48 -11.21 -14.10
C GLN A 374 49.44 -11.95 -15.43
N MET A 375 48.26 -12.06 -16.01
CA MET A 375 48.02 -12.93 -17.16
C MET A 375 47.59 -12.12 -18.36
N THR A 376 48.08 -12.49 -19.54
CA THR A 376 47.60 -11.95 -20.81
C THR A 376 46.28 -12.62 -21.19
N GLY A 377 45.26 -11.84 -21.54
CA GLY A 377 43.97 -12.34 -22.03
C GLY A 377 42.80 -11.49 -21.54
N ASN A 378 41.57 -11.92 -21.86
CA ASN A 378 40.36 -11.16 -21.55
C ASN A 378 40.02 -11.21 -20.06
N TYR A 379 39.98 -10.02 -19.45
CA TYR A 379 39.44 -9.84 -18.12
C TYR A 379 37.95 -9.59 -18.21
N ARG A 380 37.20 -9.99 -17.18
CA ARG A 380 35.76 -9.72 -17.08
C ARG A 380 35.44 -8.89 -15.87
N ILE A 381 34.38 -8.10 -15.99
CA ILE A 381 33.77 -7.40 -14.88
C ILE A 381 32.35 -7.88 -14.69
N GLN A 382 32.00 -8.08 -13.43
CA GLN A 382 30.67 -8.46 -13.00
C GLN A 382 30.20 -7.46 -11.95
N VAL A 383 29.04 -6.83 -12.18
CA VAL A 383 28.40 -5.98 -11.17
C VAL A 383 27.24 -6.76 -10.57
N ILE A 384 27.34 -7.00 -9.26
CA ILE A 384 26.38 -7.76 -8.46
C ILE A 384 25.51 -6.74 -7.72
N ASN A 385 24.71 -5.98 -8.49
CA ASN A 385 23.78 -4.98 -7.95
C ASN A 385 22.67 -4.71 -8.98
N ASP A 386 21.46 -4.35 -8.53
CA ASP A 386 20.30 -4.04 -9.39
C ASP A 386 20.40 -2.62 -9.98
N ILE A 387 21.47 -2.39 -10.76
CA ILE A 387 21.72 -1.13 -11.45
C ILE A 387 22.03 -1.36 -12.92
N GLU A 388 21.50 -0.49 -13.77
CA GLU A 388 21.76 -0.56 -15.21
C GLU A 388 23.09 0.14 -15.54
N ILE A 389 24.12 -0.68 -15.76
CA ILE A 389 25.44 -0.24 -16.25
C ILE A 389 25.35 -0.06 -17.77
N ILE A 390 25.77 1.11 -18.26
CA ILE A 390 25.81 1.42 -19.71
C ILE A 390 27.07 0.81 -20.34
N LYS A 391 28.20 0.95 -19.66
CA LYS A 391 29.51 0.50 -20.12
C LYS A 391 30.53 0.56 -18.98
N THR A 392 31.56 -0.26 -19.10
CA THR A 392 32.78 -0.22 -18.30
C THR A 392 34.00 -0.26 -19.21
N TRP A 393 35.11 0.25 -18.70
CA TRP A 393 36.39 0.20 -19.38
C TRP A 393 37.53 0.39 -18.38
N VAL A 394 38.73 -0.04 -18.77
CA VAL A 394 39.96 0.19 -18.02
C VAL A 394 40.85 1.13 -18.83
N VAL A 395 41.35 2.18 -18.19
CA VAL A 395 42.40 3.02 -18.75
C VAL A 395 43.69 2.80 -17.98
N GLU A 396 44.75 2.43 -18.68
CA GLU A 396 46.09 2.35 -18.10
C GLU A 396 46.79 3.70 -18.19
N ARG A 397 47.39 4.14 -17.08
CA ARG A 397 48.13 5.40 -16.97
C ARG A 397 49.54 5.22 -16.44
#